data_AF-A0A2J7QLG3-F1
#
_entry.id   AF-A0A2J7QLG3-F1
#
_cell.length_a   1.000
_cell.length_b   1.000
_cell.length_c   1.000
_cell.angle_alpha   90.00
_cell.angle_beta   90.00
_cell.angle_gamma   90.00
#
_symmetry.space_group_name_H-M   'P 1'
#
loop_
_entity.id
_entity.type
_entity.pdbx_description
1 polymer ?
#
loop_
_entity_poly.entity_id
_entity_poly.type
_entity_poly.pdbx_seq_one_letter_code
_entity_poly.pdbx_strand_id
1 'polypeptide(L)'
;MQLDEQKKQLEDQRRKLEEHKKGLDSKSRQLEEKEKSIADVDQKLKKRKEKLDQLEAQIQKQSTMAAAGGGGRGDPELQKRLSEMQQELESNHTELEKTREDAQRSQVEMERLLQLVQMSQEEQNTKEKMIRDLQEALKNAQAKLRSQQTANAQLEEQRRREEVEVQDKSVEVNIKEDNVQMVYDLKEVKRNELRITELEQDVCSLEEALTDQHKGEELQGLHEELTKKDAKIMDMEQEICALEAALRDHSHMAELEELVGVVRQKDERIEELEEALRESVRITAEREMVLQEEESCRKQIMEKVGKLEQRLLSLQTAHALRCSTCRPLLMRLQELERRLTQLLAERREHLQDLAQMKQEALEAAISEKDAHLALLEVSGIRTARQAEEADQLHADRRRLMEKLKEENEWSVRLLQEYSEPDHMSLGPSLLDLDMGEDQNCTHSGNHNGQIHQQNEVDQDSLEAVSPNITPPPT
;
A
#
# COMPACT_ATOMS: atom_id res chain seq x y z
N MET A 1 -28.78 7.46 -21.01
CA MET A 1 -27.48 7.53 -20.31
C MET A 1 -27.64 7.69 -18.80
N GLN A 2 -27.89 8.89 -18.23
CA GLN A 2 -27.89 9.06 -16.75
C GLN A 2 -28.87 8.12 -16.01
N LEU A 3 -30.11 7.98 -16.51
CA LEU A 3 -31.09 7.04 -15.93
C LEU A 3 -30.69 5.56 -16.07
N ASP A 4 -29.85 5.22 -17.04
CA ASP A 4 -29.43 3.84 -17.32
C ASP A 4 -28.21 3.47 -16.48
N GLU A 5 -27.30 4.43 -16.26
CA GLU A 5 -26.22 4.32 -15.28
C GLU A 5 -26.78 4.22 -13.84
N GLN A 6 -27.81 5.00 -13.50
CA GLN A 6 -28.50 4.86 -12.20
C GLN A 6 -29.18 3.49 -12.04
N LYS A 7 -29.83 2.94 -13.08
CA LYS A 7 -30.37 1.57 -13.04
C LYS A 7 -29.27 0.54 -12.82
N LYS A 8 -28.16 0.63 -13.57
CA LYS A 8 -27.02 -0.28 -13.47
C LYS A 8 -26.41 -0.27 -12.06
N GLN A 9 -26.23 0.91 -11.47
CA GLN A 9 -25.74 1.05 -10.08
C GLN A 9 -26.71 0.43 -9.06
N LEU A 10 -28.03 0.56 -9.25
CA LEU A 10 -29.04 -0.10 -8.42
C LEU A 10 -29.05 -1.63 -8.60
N GLU A 11 -28.80 -2.13 -9.81
CA GLU A 11 -28.68 -3.56 -10.09
C GLU A 11 -27.41 -4.17 -9.47
N ASP A 12 -26.27 -3.49 -9.56
CA ASP A 12 -25.02 -3.88 -8.88
C ASP A 12 -25.17 -3.83 -7.35
N GLN A 13 -25.89 -2.85 -6.79
CA GLN A 13 -26.23 -2.81 -5.36
C GLN A 13 -27.14 -3.98 -4.97
N ARG A 14 -28.18 -4.28 -5.76
CA ARG A 14 -29.09 -5.41 -5.52
C ARG A 14 -28.34 -6.74 -5.56
N ARG A 15 -27.43 -6.90 -6.52
CA ARG A 15 -26.56 -8.07 -6.64
C ARG A 15 -25.69 -8.26 -5.40
N LYS A 16 -25.00 -7.20 -4.94
CA LYS A 16 -24.17 -7.25 -3.72
C LYS A 16 -24.99 -7.62 -2.48
N LEU A 17 -26.18 -7.04 -2.32
CA LEU A 17 -27.11 -7.41 -1.23
C LEU A 17 -27.54 -8.88 -1.29
N GLU A 18 -27.77 -9.42 -2.49
CA GLU A 18 -28.15 -10.82 -2.68
C GLU A 18 -26.99 -11.81 -2.50
N GLU A 19 -25.75 -11.39 -2.79
CA GLU A 19 -24.51 -12.12 -2.45
C GLU A 19 -24.26 -12.10 -0.93
N HIS A 20 -24.41 -10.94 -0.26
CA HIS A 20 -24.37 -10.84 1.20
C HIS A 20 -25.44 -11.70 1.89
N LYS A 21 -26.67 -11.71 1.37
CA LYS A 21 -27.76 -12.54 1.89
C LYS A 21 -27.40 -14.03 1.84
N LYS A 22 -26.90 -14.53 0.71
CA LYS A 22 -26.43 -15.93 0.58
C LYS A 22 -25.31 -16.26 1.57
N GLY A 23 -24.41 -15.30 1.83
CA GLY A 23 -23.38 -15.40 2.86
C GLY A 23 -23.95 -15.50 4.29
N LEU A 24 -25.01 -14.74 4.60
CA LEU A 24 -25.72 -14.83 5.88
C LEU A 24 -26.49 -16.15 6.02
N ASP A 25 -27.22 -16.57 4.98
CA ASP A 25 -27.93 -17.86 4.95
C ASP A 25 -26.97 -19.04 5.17
N SER A 26 -25.77 -18.99 4.60
CA SER A 26 -24.71 -19.98 4.81
C SER A 26 -24.15 -19.97 6.24
N LYS A 27 -23.91 -18.78 6.81
CA LYS A 27 -23.46 -18.64 8.21
C LYS A 27 -24.52 -19.09 9.22
N SER A 28 -25.82 -18.84 8.94
CA SER A 28 -26.93 -19.31 9.78
C SER A 28 -26.93 -20.83 9.91
N ARG A 29 -26.77 -21.57 8.79
CA ARG A 29 -26.68 -23.04 8.81
C ARG A 29 -25.47 -23.55 9.60
N GLN A 30 -24.31 -22.91 9.45
CA GLN A 30 -23.11 -23.26 10.22
C GLN A 30 -23.27 -22.97 11.72
N LEU A 31 -24.07 -21.97 12.11
CA LEU A 31 -24.42 -21.73 13.50
C LEU A 31 -25.38 -22.81 14.02
N GLU A 32 -26.44 -23.13 13.30
CA GLU A 32 -27.36 -24.21 13.68
C GLU A 32 -26.66 -25.58 13.81
N GLU A 33 -25.69 -25.88 12.93
CA GLU A 33 -24.88 -27.10 13.01
C GLU A 33 -23.97 -27.12 14.26
N LYS A 34 -23.40 -25.96 14.62
CA LYS A 34 -22.61 -25.80 15.86
C LYS A 34 -23.49 -25.90 17.10
N GLU A 35 -24.68 -25.30 17.12
CA GLU A 35 -25.64 -25.41 18.22
C GLU A 35 -26.09 -26.87 18.43
N LYS A 36 -26.40 -27.59 17.34
CA LYS A 36 -26.70 -29.04 17.37
C LYS A 36 -25.51 -29.82 17.94
N SER A 37 -24.27 -29.52 17.50
CA SER A 37 -23.06 -30.16 18.02
C SER A 37 -22.81 -29.87 19.51
N ILE A 38 -23.07 -28.65 19.98
CA ILE A 38 -22.95 -28.27 21.40
C ILE A 38 -23.97 -29.03 22.25
N ALA A 39 -25.25 -29.05 21.84
CA ALA A 39 -26.30 -29.80 22.54
C ALA A 39 -25.98 -31.31 22.63
N ASP A 40 -25.35 -31.85 21.59
CA ASP A 40 -24.88 -33.24 21.55
C ASP A 40 -23.71 -33.49 22.52
N VAL A 41 -22.82 -32.52 22.71
CA VAL A 41 -21.73 -32.54 23.71
C VAL A 41 -22.29 -32.42 25.12
N ASP A 42 -23.22 -31.49 25.37
CA ASP A 42 -23.89 -31.33 26.68
C ASP A 42 -24.63 -32.60 27.09
N GLN A 43 -25.32 -33.27 26.15
CA GLN A 43 -25.98 -34.54 26.43
C GLN A 43 -24.95 -35.64 26.77
N LYS A 44 -23.78 -35.66 26.12
CA LYS A 44 -22.67 -36.59 26.42
C LYS A 44 -22.03 -36.28 27.78
N LEU A 45 -21.88 -35.00 28.15
CA LEU A 45 -21.39 -34.56 29.45
C LEU A 45 -22.37 -34.93 30.57
N LYS A 46 -23.67 -34.68 30.39
CA LYS A 46 -24.71 -35.08 31.35
C LYS A 46 -24.70 -36.59 31.59
N LYS A 47 -24.66 -37.40 30.52
CA LYS A 47 -24.51 -38.87 30.58
C LYS A 47 -23.20 -39.35 31.22
N ARG A 48 -22.14 -38.52 31.25
CA ARG A 48 -20.90 -38.81 31.99
C ARG A 48 -21.05 -38.44 33.46
N LYS A 49 -21.64 -37.28 33.79
CA LYS A 49 -21.94 -36.89 35.16
C LYS A 49 -22.83 -37.91 35.88
N GLU A 50 -23.94 -38.30 35.25
CA GLU A 50 -24.86 -39.33 35.78
C GLU A 50 -24.16 -40.67 36.07
N LYS A 51 -23.04 -40.98 35.39
CA LYS A 51 -22.21 -42.18 35.67
C LYS A 51 -21.20 -41.96 36.79
N LEU A 52 -20.65 -40.76 36.93
CA LEU A 52 -19.78 -40.40 38.06
C LEU A 52 -20.61 -40.41 39.36
N ASP A 53 -21.77 -39.75 39.36
CA ASP A 53 -22.72 -39.73 40.49
C ASP A 53 -23.10 -41.17 40.93
N GLN A 54 -23.24 -42.11 39.98
CA GLN A 54 -23.49 -43.54 40.25
C GLN A 54 -22.29 -44.28 40.86
N LEU A 55 -21.07 -44.02 40.38
CA LEU A 55 -19.84 -44.63 40.91
C LEU A 55 -19.50 -44.08 42.30
N GLU A 56 -19.65 -42.77 42.51
CA GLU A 56 -19.55 -42.13 43.83
C GLU A 56 -20.57 -42.73 44.79
N ALA A 57 -21.84 -42.90 44.39
CA ALA A 57 -22.86 -43.56 45.21
C ALA A 57 -22.56 -45.05 45.50
N GLN A 58 -21.80 -45.75 44.65
CA GLN A 58 -21.31 -47.10 44.93
C GLN A 58 -20.15 -47.08 45.93
N ILE A 59 -19.18 -46.19 45.77
CA ILE A 59 -18.05 -46.00 46.70
C ILE A 59 -18.57 -45.58 48.08
N GLN A 60 -19.52 -44.65 48.14
CA GLN A 60 -20.18 -44.21 49.38
C GLN A 60 -20.92 -45.35 50.10
N LYS A 61 -21.50 -46.29 49.34
CA LYS A 61 -22.12 -47.52 49.89
C LYS A 61 -21.07 -48.53 50.36
N GLN A 62 -19.96 -48.67 49.67
CA GLN A 62 -18.86 -49.55 50.10
C GLN A 62 -18.14 -49.00 51.34
N SER A 63 -17.92 -47.68 51.43
CA SER A 63 -17.31 -47.05 52.61
C SER A 63 -18.23 -47.09 53.84
N THR A 64 -19.54 -46.91 53.67
CA THR A 64 -20.50 -47.05 54.78
C THR A 64 -20.71 -48.51 55.22
N MET A 65 -20.61 -49.49 54.31
CA MET A 65 -20.52 -50.91 54.68
C MET A 65 -19.23 -51.22 55.44
N ALA A 66 -18.09 -50.68 55.01
CA ALA A 66 -16.80 -50.86 55.67
C ALA A 66 -16.73 -50.20 57.06
N ALA A 67 -17.37 -49.04 57.24
CA ALA A 67 -17.41 -48.32 58.52
C ALA A 67 -18.13 -49.09 59.66
N ALA A 68 -18.96 -50.08 59.33
CA ALA A 68 -19.53 -51.01 60.33
C ALA A 68 -18.53 -52.07 60.81
N GLY A 69 -17.44 -52.31 60.06
CA GLY A 69 -16.33 -53.19 60.44
C GLY A 69 -15.23 -52.41 61.16
N GLY A 70 -15.27 -52.36 62.49
CA GLY A 70 -14.29 -51.63 63.30
C GLY A 70 -12.84 -52.09 63.06
N GLY A 71 -12.04 -51.28 62.36
CA GLY A 71 -10.69 -51.61 61.90
C GLY A 71 -9.70 -50.44 61.98
N GLY A 72 -9.76 -49.66 63.06
CA GLY A 72 -8.98 -48.43 63.22
C GLY A 72 -7.46 -48.64 63.40
N ARG A 73 -6.73 -48.73 62.29
CA ARG A 73 -5.28 -48.45 62.19
C ARG A 73 -4.91 -48.17 60.73
N GLY A 74 -5.17 -46.94 60.28
CA GLY A 74 -4.69 -46.46 58.99
C GLY A 74 -3.16 -46.40 58.98
N ASP A 75 -2.57 -46.86 57.90
CA ASP A 75 -1.13 -46.75 57.63
C ASP A 75 -0.74 -45.25 57.57
N PRO A 76 0.28 -44.78 58.33
CA PRO A 76 0.73 -43.39 58.24
C PRO A 76 1.14 -42.98 56.82
N GLU A 77 1.58 -43.89 55.96
CA GLU A 77 1.88 -43.56 54.56
C GLU A 77 0.61 -43.31 53.74
N LEU A 78 -0.46 -44.10 53.95
CA LEU A 78 -1.77 -43.84 53.33
C LEU A 78 -2.39 -42.54 53.86
N GLN A 79 -2.26 -42.27 55.16
CA GLN A 79 -2.72 -41.01 55.75
C GLN A 79 -1.97 -39.80 55.15
N LYS A 80 -0.66 -39.93 54.94
CA LYS A 80 0.19 -38.92 54.30
C LYS A 80 -0.23 -38.70 52.84
N ARG A 81 -0.34 -39.78 52.03
CA ARG A 81 -0.79 -39.70 50.63
C ARG A 81 -2.20 -39.10 50.49
N LEU A 82 -3.11 -39.36 51.44
CA LEU A 82 -4.42 -38.72 51.48
C LEU A 82 -4.32 -37.22 51.77
N SER A 83 -3.47 -36.79 52.72
CA SER A 83 -3.24 -35.35 52.97
C SER A 83 -2.55 -34.64 51.81
N GLU A 84 -1.62 -35.31 51.12
CA GLU A 84 -0.94 -34.77 49.93
C GLU A 84 -1.92 -34.62 48.76
N MET A 85 -2.73 -35.65 48.48
CA MET A 85 -3.79 -35.60 47.46
C MET A 85 -4.85 -34.55 47.78
N GLN A 86 -5.23 -34.37 49.06
CA GLN A 86 -6.18 -33.34 49.45
C GLN A 86 -5.57 -31.93 49.32
N GLN A 87 -4.30 -31.74 49.67
CA GLN A 87 -3.58 -30.48 49.44
C GLN A 87 -3.42 -30.17 47.94
N GLU A 88 -3.17 -31.18 47.09
CA GLU A 88 -3.18 -31.03 45.63
C GLU A 88 -4.56 -30.64 45.10
N LEU A 89 -5.65 -31.26 45.60
CA LEU A 89 -7.01 -30.88 45.21
C LEU A 89 -7.36 -29.46 45.62
N GLU A 90 -6.98 -29.03 46.83
CA GLU A 90 -7.15 -27.65 47.30
C GLU A 90 -6.32 -26.67 46.46
N SER A 91 -5.06 -26.99 46.12
CA SER A 91 -4.22 -26.17 45.24
C SER A 91 -4.84 -26.01 43.85
N ASN A 92 -5.20 -27.12 43.20
CA ASN A 92 -5.87 -27.13 41.89
C ASN A 92 -7.19 -26.35 41.92
N HIS A 93 -7.96 -26.42 43.00
CA HIS A 93 -9.19 -25.63 43.13
C HIS A 93 -8.91 -24.12 43.20
N THR A 94 -7.88 -23.68 43.94
CA THR A 94 -7.49 -22.26 43.95
C THR A 94 -6.91 -21.79 42.62
N GLU A 95 -6.26 -22.66 41.83
CA GLU A 95 -5.79 -22.35 40.48
C GLU A 95 -6.98 -22.24 39.51
N LEU A 96 -7.96 -23.14 39.59
CA LEU A 96 -9.19 -23.07 38.80
C LEU A 96 -9.97 -21.77 39.05
N GLU A 97 -10.21 -21.37 40.30
CA GLU A 97 -10.91 -20.11 40.58
C GLU A 97 -10.08 -18.87 40.18
N LYS A 98 -8.74 -18.91 40.26
CA LYS A 98 -7.89 -17.83 39.68
C LYS A 98 -8.05 -17.72 38.16
N THR A 99 -7.95 -18.83 37.43
CA THR A 99 -8.14 -18.81 35.96
C THR A 99 -9.56 -18.38 35.56
N ARG A 100 -10.55 -18.65 36.41
CA ARG A 100 -11.92 -18.18 36.26
C ARG A 100 -12.05 -16.67 36.51
N GLU A 101 -11.43 -16.14 37.56
CA GLU A 101 -11.37 -14.70 37.82
C GLU A 101 -10.67 -13.97 36.67
N ASP A 102 -9.53 -14.46 36.17
CA ASP A 102 -8.80 -13.84 35.07
C ASP A 102 -9.56 -13.91 33.74
N ALA A 103 -10.30 -14.99 33.49
CA ALA A 103 -11.24 -15.07 32.36
C ALA A 103 -12.40 -14.05 32.51
N GLN A 104 -12.94 -13.86 33.71
CA GLN A 104 -13.98 -12.84 33.97
C GLN A 104 -13.44 -11.41 33.81
N ARG A 105 -12.21 -11.13 34.28
CA ARG A 105 -11.54 -9.83 34.09
C ARG A 105 -11.32 -9.56 32.60
N SER A 106 -10.85 -10.55 31.84
CA SER A 106 -10.70 -10.46 30.38
C SER A 106 -12.03 -10.24 29.66
N GLN A 107 -13.12 -10.89 30.11
CA GLN A 107 -14.46 -10.65 29.56
C GLN A 107 -14.92 -9.19 29.81
N VAL A 108 -14.78 -8.67 31.03
CA VAL A 108 -15.15 -7.28 31.37
C VAL A 108 -14.30 -6.28 30.59
N GLU A 109 -13.02 -6.56 30.36
CA GLU A 109 -12.16 -5.73 29.51
C GLU A 109 -12.56 -5.78 28.03
N MET A 110 -12.95 -6.95 27.51
CA MET A 110 -13.52 -7.10 26.16
C MET A 110 -14.83 -6.30 26.01
N GLU A 111 -15.74 -6.38 26.97
CA GLU A 111 -17.00 -5.63 26.98
C GLU A 111 -16.74 -4.10 27.01
N ARG A 112 -15.76 -3.66 27.82
CA ARG A 112 -15.31 -2.25 27.85
C ARG A 112 -14.69 -1.80 26.52
N LEU A 113 -13.87 -2.64 25.88
CA LEU A 113 -13.26 -2.33 24.58
C LEU A 113 -14.32 -2.25 23.48
N LEU A 114 -15.31 -3.16 23.46
CA LEU A 114 -16.45 -3.10 22.55
C LEU A 114 -17.26 -1.80 22.74
N GLN A 115 -17.49 -1.36 23.99
CA GLN A 115 -18.19 -0.11 24.26
C GLN A 115 -17.38 1.12 23.81
N LEU A 116 -16.05 1.11 23.97
CA LEU A 116 -15.18 2.17 23.44
C LEU A 116 -15.20 2.22 21.90
N VAL A 117 -15.17 1.07 21.23
CA VAL A 117 -15.31 0.98 19.76
C VAL A 117 -16.67 1.51 19.30
N GLN A 118 -17.76 1.15 20.01
CA GLN A 118 -19.09 1.68 19.70
C GLN A 118 -19.15 3.20 19.87
N MET A 119 -18.68 3.75 20.99
CA MET A 119 -18.64 5.21 21.21
C MET A 119 -17.79 5.92 20.16
N SER A 120 -16.63 5.35 19.78
CA SER A 120 -15.79 5.88 18.72
C SER A 120 -16.49 5.88 17.36
N GLN A 121 -17.29 4.85 17.05
CA GLN A 121 -18.09 4.80 15.83
C GLN A 121 -19.27 5.78 15.86
N GLU A 122 -19.89 6.00 17.01
CA GLU A 122 -20.95 7.02 17.18
C GLU A 122 -20.38 8.44 17.02
N GLU A 123 -19.21 8.72 17.60
CA GLU A 123 -18.45 9.94 17.34
C GLU A 123 -18.07 10.09 15.85
N GLN A 124 -17.55 9.05 15.21
CA GLN A 124 -17.24 9.02 13.78
C GLN A 124 -18.49 9.39 12.95
N ASN A 125 -19.63 8.75 13.22
CA ASN A 125 -20.90 9.01 12.54
C ASN A 125 -21.41 10.45 12.72
N THR A 126 -21.21 11.06 13.89
CA THR A 126 -21.59 12.48 14.11
C THR A 126 -20.65 13.45 13.40
N LYS A 127 -19.33 13.17 13.38
CA LYS A 127 -18.34 13.94 12.61
C LYS A 127 -18.63 13.86 11.10
N GLU A 128 -18.93 12.67 10.58
CA GLU A 128 -19.35 12.45 9.18
C GLU A 128 -20.69 13.11 8.84
N LYS A 129 -21.61 13.25 9.80
CA LYS A 129 -22.81 14.07 9.61
C LYS A 129 -22.45 15.56 9.52
N MET A 130 -21.67 16.08 10.47
CA MET A 130 -21.27 17.49 10.48
C MET A 130 -20.48 17.87 9.21
N ILE A 131 -19.63 16.98 8.70
CA ILE A 131 -18.93 17.15 7.41
C ILE A 131 -19.92 17.27 6.25
N ARG A 132 -20.96 16.44 6.18
CA ARG A 132 -22.00 16.53 5.14
C ARG A 132 -22.80 17.83 5.25
N ASP A 133 -23.23 18.19 6.46
CA ASP A 133 -23.99 19.41 6.73
C ASP A 133 -23.16 20.67 6.33
N LEU A 134 -21.83 20.66 6.59
CA LEU A 134 -20.90 21.71 6.16
C LEU A 134 -20.63 21.72 4.65
N GLN A 135 -20.54 20.55 3.99
CA GLN A 135 -20.40 20.46 2.54
C GLN A 135 -21.64 21.00 1.81
N GLU A 136 -22.84 20.73 2.34
CA GLU A 136 -24.08 21.30 1.82
C GLU A 136 -24.17 22.81 2.08
N ALA A 137 -23.76 23.30 3.25
CA ALA A 137 -23.65 24.72 3.53
C ALA A 137 -22.68 25.44 2.58
N LEU A 138 -21.50 24.86 2.31
CA LEU A 138 -20.51 25.38 1.37
C LEU A 138 -21.07 25.43 -0.07
N LYS A 139 -21.73 24.35 -0.52
CA LYS A 139 -22.38 24.29 -1.84
C LYS A 139 -23.46 25.36 -1.99
N ASN A 140 -24.26 25.58 -0.94
CA ASN A 140 -25.29 26.62 -0.90
C ASN A 140 -24.70 28.04 -0.87
N ALA A 141 -23.56 28.24 -0.19
CA ALA A 141 -22.82 29.51 -0.22
C ALA A 141 -22.23 29.81 -1.61
N GLN A 142 -21.62 28.81 -2.26
CA GLN A 142 -21.12 28.92 -3.64
C GLN A 142 -22.24 29.22 -4.66
N ALA A 143 -23.41 28.59 -4.49
CA ALA A 143 -24.58 28.88 -5.32
C ALA A 143 -25.09 30.32 -5.14
N LYS A 144 -25.13 30.83 -3.90
CA LYS A 144 -25.45 32.24 -3.61
C LYS A 144 -24.43 33.20 -4.21
N LEU A 145 -23.13 32.92 -4.07
CA LEU A 145 -22.07 33.76 -4.64
C LEU A 145 -22.20 33.86 -6.17
N ARG A 146 -22.42 32.73 -6.87
CA ARG A 146 -22.67 32.73 -8.32
C ARG A 146 -23.92 33.52 -8.70
N SER A 147 -25.01 33.35 -7.96
CA SER A 147 -26.25 34.12 -8.17
C SER A 147 -26.03 35.62 -7.97
N GLN A 148 -25.27 36.03 -6.96
CA GLN A 148 -24.92 37.42 -6.69
C GLN A 148 -23.95 37.98 -7.74
N GLN A 149 -22.99 37.19 -8.24
CA GLN A 149 -22.14 37.58 -9.37
C GLN A 149 -22.97 37.81 -10.64
N THR A 150 -23.94 36.96 -10.96
CA THR A 150 -24.84 37.17 -12.10
C THR A 150 -25.77 38.39 -11.91
N ALA A 151 -26.23 38.65 -10.68
CA ALA A 151 -27.05 39.83 -10.38
C ALA A 151 -26.22 41.13 -10.49
N ASN A 152 -24.99 41.14 -9.97
CA ASN A 152 -24.08 42.27 -10.11
C ASN A 152 -23.71 42.53 -11.57
N ALA A 153 -23.46 41.48 -12.37
CA ALA A 153 -23.22 41.63 -13.81
C ALA A 153 -24.43 42.23 -14.55
N GLN A 154 -25.66 41.84 -14.19
CA GLN A 154 -26.88 42.43 -14.75
C GLN A 154 -27.07 43.89 -14.31
N LEU A 155 -26.78 44.23 -13.06
CA LEU A 155 -26.79 45.60 -12.56
C LEU A 155 -25.72 46.47 -13.21
N GLU A 156 -24.53 45.92 -13.50
CA GLU A 156 -23.46 46.62 -14.21
C GLU A 156 -23.74 46.75 -15.71
N GLU A 157 -24.45 45.79 -16.33
CA GLU A 157 -24.96 45.93 -17.69
C GLU A 157 -26.09 46.98 -17.76
N GLN A 158 -26.96 47.04 -16.75
CA GLN A 158 -27.94 48.13 -16.61
C GLN A 158 -27.25 49.47 -16.43
N ARG A 159 -26.26 49.57 -15.53
CA ARG A 159 -25.45 50.78 -15.34
C ARG A 159 -24.75 51.21 -16.63
N ARG A 160 -24.19 50.28 -17.42
CA ARG A 160 -23.60 50.58 -18.74
C ARG A 160 -24.63 51.04 -19.76
N ARG A 161 -25.87 50.54 -19.71
CA ARG A 161 -26.97 51.04 -20.55
C ARG A 161 -27.41 52.44 -20.14
N GLU A 162 -27.47 52.72 -18.83
CA GLU A 162 -27.74 54.06 -18.28
C GLU A 162 -26.60 55.05 -18.58
N GLU A 163 -25.34 54.64 -18.44
CA GLU A 163 -24.14 55.42 -18.81
C GLU A 163 -24.15 55.76 -20.32
N VAL A 164 -24.58 54.83 -21.18
CA VAL A 164 -24.78 55.07 -22.63
C VAL A 164 -26.00 55.96 -22.92
N GLU A 165 -27.08 55.87 -22.15
CA GLU A 165 -28.28 56.72 -22.33
C GLU A 165 -28.11 58.15 -21.78
N VAL A 166 -27.18 58.34 -20.83
CA VAL A 166 -26.76 59.67 -20.33
C VAL A 166 -25.79 60.37 -21.30
N GLN A 167 -25.00 59.63 -22.07
CA GLN A 167 -23.92 60.19 -22.91
C GLN A 167 -24.36 60.72 -24.30
N ASP A 168 -25.54 61.34 -24.41
CA ASP A 168 -25.99 62.08 -25.61
C ASP A 168 -26.71 63.42 -25.32
N LYS A 169 -26.66 63.96 -24.07
CA LYS A 169 -27.29 65.26 -23.74
C LYS A 169 -26.50 66.11 -22.74
N SER A 170 -26.34 67.40 -23.07
CA SER A 170 -25.68 68.49 -22.30
C SER A 170 -24.13 68.38 -22.28
N VAL A 171 -23.33 69.17 -23.01
CA VAL A 171 -23.33 70.62 -23.31
C VAL A 171 -23.05 71.51 -22.08
N GLU A 172 -21.88 72.16 -22.14
CA GLU A 172 -21.46 73.43 -21.50
C GLU A 172 -20.99 73.56 -20.02
N VAL A 173 -19.78 74.13 -19.89
CA VAL A 173 -19.44 75.42 -19.21
C VAL A 173 -18.50 75.45 -17.97
N ASN A 174 -17.43 76.25 -18.14
CA ASN A 174 -16.55 77.01 -17.21
C ASN A 174 -16.07 76.45 -15.86
N ILE A 175 -14.74 76.59 -15.66
CA ILE A 175 -14.19 77.41 -14.56
C ILE A 175 -13.23 78.45 -15.16
N LYS A 176 -13.02 79.57 -14.46
CA LYS A 176 -12.24 80.74 -14.85
C LYS A 176 -11.41 81.26 -13.66
N GLU A 177 -10.53 82.24 -13.93
CA GLU A 177 -10.03 83.26 -12.98
C GLU A 177 -9.08 82.70 -11.86
N ASP A 178 -8.07 83.42 -11.34
CA ASP A 178 -7.58 84.77 -11.68
C ASP A 178 -6.12 85.01 -11.23
N ASN A 179 -5.47 86.09 -11.72
CA ASN A 179 -4.74 87.09 -10.91
C ASN A 179 -4.10 88.23 -11.74
N VAL A 180 -3.95 89.42 -11.13
CA VAL A 180 -3.71 90.71 -11.83
C VAL A 180 -2.80 91.65 -11.01
N GLN A 181 -1.89 92.39 -11.68
CA GLN A 181 -1.44 93.78 -11.36
C GLN A 181 -0.61 94.35 -12.54
N MET A 182 -0.71 95.54 -13.17
CA MET A 182 -1.29 96.91 -12.96
C MET A 182 -0.44 97.92 -12.15
N VAL A 183 -0.19 99.19 -12.51
CA VAL A 183 -0.20 100.07 -13.74
C VAL A 183 0.60 101.35 -13.34
N TYR A 184 1.24 102.12 -14.25
CA TYR A 184 1.15 103.61 -14.34
C TYR A 184 2.04 104.29 -15.41
N ASP A 185 1.46 105.29 -16.11
CA ASP A 185 2.05 106.08 -17.20
C ASP A 185 2.57 107.47 -16.78
N LEU A 186 3.44 108.11 -17.60
CA LEU A 186 3.65 109.57 -17.55
C LEU A 186 4.19 110.24 -18.84
N LYS A 187 3.27 110.53 -19.77
CA LYS A 187 3.17 111.71 -20.69
C LYS A 187 4.33 112.09 -21.64
N GLU A 188 3.97 112.23 -22.92
CA GLU A 188 4.71 113.03 -23.92
C GLU A 188 4.74 114.54 -23.61
N VAL A 189 5.86 115.21 -23.95
CA VAL A 189 5.85 116.62 -24.40
C VAL A 189 6.92 116.87 -25.49
N LYS A 190 6.45 117.06 -26.73
CA LYS A 190 6.86 118.05 -27.79
C LYS A 190 8.18 118.83 -27.55
N ARG A 191 9.03 119.08 -28.56
CA ARG A 191 8.68 119.71 -29.87
C ARG A 191 9.89 119.70 -30.85
N ASN A 192 9.64 119.82 -32.16
CA ASN A 192 10.63 119.79 -33.24
C ASN A 192 11.57 121.01 -33.35
N GLU A 193 12.62 120.82 -34.19
CA GLU A 193 13.44 121.81 -34.92
C GLU A 193 14.44 122.67 -34.08
N LEU A 194 15.61 123.08 -34.59
CA LEU A 194 16.00 123.38 -35.99
C LEU A 194 17.37 122.82 -36.44
N ARG A 195 17.42 122.38 -37.71
CA ARG A 195 18.51 122.43 -38.75
C ARG A 195 20.01 122.27 -38.36
N ILE A 196 20.62 121.24 -38.95
CA ILE A 196 21.90 121.11 -39.70
C ILE A 196 21.85 119.67 -40.24
N THR A 197 21.81 119.26 -41.52
CA THR A 197 22.18 119.79 -42.86
C THR A 197 23.52 120.52 -42.93
N GLU A 198 24.39 120.04 -43.82
CA GLU A 198 25.80 120.44 -44.02
C GLU A 198 26.79 119.75 -43.08
N LEU A 199 27.12 118.49 -43.37
CA LEU A 199 28.50 117.93 -43.29
C LEU A 199 28.67 116.54 -44.01
N GLU A 200 27.85 116.26 -45.03
CA GLU A 200 27.89 114.98 -45.78
C GLU A 200 28.84 115.02 -47.00
N GLN A 201 30.03 115.65 -46.87
CA GLN A 201 30.93 115.85 -48.01
C GLN A 201 32.44 115.61 -47.76
N ASP A 202 32.84 115.13 -46.57
CA ASP A 202 34.25 114.89 -46.20
C ASP A 202 34.60 113.42 -45.88
N VAL A 203 33.83 112.45 -46.39
CA VAL A 203 34.11 111.00 -46.25
C VAL A 203 34.57 110.34 -47.56
N CYS A 204 34.30 110.96 -48.72
CA CYS A 204 34.64 110.46 -50.06
C CYS A 204 36.14 110.52 -50.42
N SER A 205 37.04 110.25 -49.47
CA SER A 205 38.50 110.32 -49.62
C SER A 205 39.28 109.24 -48.83
N LEU A 206 38.58 108.26 -48.23
CA LEU A 206 39.20 107.15 -47.48
C LEU A 206 38.72 105.73 -47.90
N GLU A 207 37.98 105.59 -49.01
CA GLU A 207 37.48 104.29 -49.50
C GLU A 207 38.35 103.63 -50.60
N GLU A 208 39.37 104.31 -51.11
CA GLU A 208 40.15 103.88 -52.30
C GLU A 208 41.47 103.17 -51.94
N ALA A 209 41.43 102.16 -51.04
CA ALA A 209 42.63 101.49 -50.54
C ALA A 209 42.59 99.96 -50.33
N LEU A 210 41.42 99.29 -50.38
CA LEU A 210 41.30 97.85 -50.03
C LEU A 210 40.33 97.06 -50.95
N THR A 211 40.62 97.00 -52.25
CA THR A 211 39.87 96.18 -53.24
C THR A 211 40.42 94.75 -53.38
N ASP A 212 40.38 93.98 -52.28
CA ASP A 212 40.83 92.58 -52.23
C ASP A 212 39.78 91.60 -52.82
N GLN A 213 39.60 91.60 -54.14
CA GLN A 213 38.55 90.81 -54.83
C GLN A 213 38.64 89.29 -54.55
N HIS A 214 39.84 88.73 -54.40
CA HIS A 214 40.05 87.30 -54.15
C HIS A 214 39.29 86.75 -52.92
N LYS A 215 39.08 87.57 -51.89
CA LYS A 215 38.36 87.16 -50.67
C LYS A 215 36.86 86.95 -50.93
N GLY A 216 36.29 87.56 -51.96
CA GLY A 216 34.87 87.41 -52.30
C GLY A 216 34.55 86.03 -52.88
N GLU A 217 35.39 85.53 -53.79
CA GLU A 217 35.20 84.24 -54.46
C GLU A 217 35.42 83.06 -53.50
N GLU A 218 36.42 83.15 -52.62
CA GLU A 218 36.65 82.17 -51.55
C GLU A 218 35.45 82.09 -50.58
N LEU A 219 34.88 83.23 -50.17
CA LEU A 219 33.68 83.29 -49.34
C LEU A 219 32.44 82.72 -50.05
N GLN A 220 32.29 82.95 -51.36
CA GLN A 220 31.18 82.39 -52.13
C GLN A 220 31.28 80.86 -52.27
N GLY A 221 32.47 80.32 -52.53
CA GLY A 221 32.71 78.87 -52.57
C GLY A 221 32.42 78.21 -51.22
N LEU A 222 32.82 78.84 -50.11
CA LEU A 222 32.51 78.38 -48.75
C LEU A 222 31.01 78.44 -48.45
N HIS A 223 30.27 79.44 -48.96
CA HIS A 223 28.82 79.53 -48.80
C HIS A 223 28.07 78.43 -49.58
N GLU A 224 28.53 78.13 -50.79
CA GLU A 224 28.03 76.99 -51.57
C GLU A 224 28.32 75.63 -50.91
N GLU A 225 29.47 75.48 -50.24
CA GLU A 225 29.74 74.30 -49.44
C GLU A 225 28.88 74.23 -48.17
N LEU A 226 28.56 75.38 -47.55
CA LEU A 226 27.66 75.44 -46.40
C LEU A 226 26.27 74.91 -46.80
N THR A 227 25.64 75.50 -47.81
CA THR A 227 24.29 75.09 -48.25
C THR A 227 24.17 73.62 -48.64
N LYS A 228 25.23 73.02 -49.20
CA LYS A 228 25.30 71.56 -49.49
C LYS A 228 25.43 70.71 -48.21
N LYS A 229 26.09 71.22 -47.16
CA LYS A 229 26.16 70.58 -45.83
C LYS A 229 24.84 70.76 -45.08
N ASP A 230 24.23 71.94 -45.12
CA ASP A 230 22.95 72.27 -44.49
C ASP A 230 21.81 71.40 -45.05
N ALA A 231 21.75 71.23 -46.38
CA ALA A 231 20.80 70.33 -47.02
C ALA A 231 20.98 68.86 -46.55
N LYS A 232 22.23 68.39 -46.47
CA LYS A 232 22.53 67.03 -45.99
C LYS A 232 22.24 66.86 -44.48
N ILE A 233 22.42 67.91 -43.68
CA ILE A 233 22.01 67.92 -42.27
C ILE A 233 20.49 67.73 -42.19
N MET A 234 19.72 68.51 -42.96
CA MET A 234 18.26 68.40 -43.01
C MET A 234 17.77 67.01 -43.47
N ASP A 235 18.45 66.35 -44.42
CA ASP A 235 18.12 64.97 -44.83
C ASP A 235 18.35 63.98 -43.67
N MET A 236 19.48 64.08 -42.97
CA MET A 236 19.79 63.24 -41.81
C MET A 236 18.86 63.52 -40.63
N GLU A 237 18.45 64.78 -40.41
CA GLU A 237 17.46 65.17 -39.40
C GLU A 237 16.09 64.54 -39.70
N GLN A 238 15.67 64.46 -40.98
CA GLN A 238 14.44 63.76 -41.36
C GLN A 238 14.54 62.24 -41.15
N GLU A 239 15.67 61.62 -41.50
CA GLU A 239 15.89 60.18 -41.27
C GLU A 239 15.92 59.84 -39.77
N ILE A 240 16.55 60.69 -38.95
CA ILE A 240 16.49 60.62 -37.48
C ILE A 240 15.04 60.77 -36.99
N CYS A 241 14.28 61.78 -37.46
CA CYS A 241 12.87 61.96 -37.08
C CYS A 241 12.01 60.73 -37.40
N ALA A 242 12.24 60.09 -38.54
CA ALA A 242 11.53 58.87 -38.94
C ALA A 242 11.89 57.66 -38.06
N LEU A 243 13.18 57.48 -37.73
CA LEU A 243 13.63 56.43 -36.81
C LEU A 243 13.13 56.67 -35.38
N GLU A 244 13.14 57.92 -34.89
CA GLU A 244 12.54 58.27 -33.60
C GLU A 244 11.01 58.13 -33.59
N ALA A 245 10.33 58.24 -34.73
CA ALA A 245 8.89 57.97 -34.83
C ALA A 245 8.61 56.47 -34.74
N ALA A 246 9.37 55.64 -35.46
CA ALA A 246 9.27 54.18 -35.38
C ALA A 246 9.65 53.63 -33.98
N LEU A 247 10.67 54.20 -33.33
CA LEU A 247 11.01 53.90 -31.93
C LEU A 247 9.99 54.43 -30.92
N ARG A 248 9.10 55.35 -31.32
CA ARG A 248 7.95 55.80 -30.53
C ARG A 248 6.67 54.99 -30.82
N ASP A 249 6.70 54.05 -31.75
CA ASP A 249 5.57 53.14 -31.99
C ASP A 249 5.65 51.96 -31.00
N HIS A 250 4.91 52.07 -29.87
CA HIS A 250 5.04 51.17 -28.72
C HIS A 250 4.44 49.77 -28.95
N SER A 251 3.87 49.49 -30.12
CA SER A 251 3.15 48.24 -30.45
C SER A 251 3.99 46.99 -30.20
N HIS A 252 5.13 46.87 -30.90
CA HIS A 252 6.01 45.71 -30.78
C HIS A 252 6.74 45.62 -29.45
N MET A 253 6.89 46.74 -28.72
CA MET A 253 7.38 46.74 -27.34
C MET A 253 6.34 46.13 -26.39
N ALA A 254 5.07 46.53 -26.49
CA ALA A 254 3.99 45.99 -25.68
C ALA A 254 3.75 44.50 -25.96
N GLU A 255 3.84 44.06 -27.22
CA GLU A 255 3.77 42.63 -27.60
C GLU A 255 4.92 41.82 -26.96
N LEU A 256 6.13 42.39 -26.88
CA LEU A 256 7.27 41.76 -26.20
C LEU A 256 7.07 41.72 -24.68
N GLU A 257 6.58 42.80 -24.08
CA GLU A 257 6.31 42.89 -22.63
C GLU A 257 5.22 41.92 -22.19
N GLU A 258 4.14 41.77 -22.96
CA GLU A 258 3.11 40.76 -22.70
C GLU A 258 3.68 39.34 -22.81
N LEU A 259 4.48 39.04 -23.85
CA LEU A 259 5.10 37.72 -24.01
C LEU A 259 6.09 37.41 -22.88
N VAL A 260 6.89 38.38 -22.44
CA VAL A 260 7.78 38.25 -21.27
C VAL A 260 6.97 38.03 -19.98
N GLY A 261 5.83 38.72 -19.82
CA GLY A 261 4.90 38.48 -18.73
C GLY A 261 4.35 37.04 -18.72
N VAL A 262 3.96 36.52 -19.88
CA VAL A 262 3.47 35.14 -20.05
C VAL A 262 4.58 34.10 -19.85
N VAL A 263 5.83 34.40 -20.21
CA VAL A 263 6.99 33.54 -19.90
C VAL A 263 7.21 33.52 -18.38
N ARG A 264 7.29 34.68 -17.72
CA ARG A 264 7.52 34.77 -16.27
C ARG A 264 6.44 34.05 -15.45
N GLN A 265 5.17 34.12 -15.87
CA GLN A 265 4.07 33.36 -15.26
C GLN A 265 4.19 31.84 -15.44
N LYS A 266 4.76 31.38 -16.57
CA LYS A 266 5.04 29.96 -16.80
C LYS A 266 6.24 29.49 -15.98
N ASP A 267 7.26 30.32 -15.83
CA ASP A 267 8.44 30.00 -15.01
C ASP A 267 8.03 29.88 -13.53
N GLU A 268 7.26 30.84 -12.99
CA GLU A 268 6.65 30.74 -11.65
C GLU A 268 5.82 29.45 -11.50
N ARG A 269 5.04 29.09 -12.52
CA ARG A 269 4.23 27.86 -12.51
C ARG A 269 5.06 26.58 -12.64
N ILE A 270 6.25 26.63 -13.24
CA ILE A 270 7.20 25.52 -13.29
C ILE A 270 7.83 25.36 -11.90
N GLU A 271 8.28 26.43 -11.27
CA GLU A 271 8.81 26.41 -9.89
C GLU A 271 7.81 25.82 -8.89
N GLU A 272 6.53 26.22 -8.95
CA GLU A 272 5.44 25.62 -8.15
C GLU A 272 5.33 24.09 -8.35
N LEU A 273 5.41 23.63 -9.60
CA LEU A 273 5.29 22.21 -9.94
C LEU A 273 6.54 21.40 -9.56
N GLU A 274 7.72 22.01 -9.64
CA GLU A 274 8.97 21.40 -9.21
C GLU A 274 9.08 21.28 -7.69
N GLU A 275 8.59 22.26 -6.92
CA GLU A 275 8.52 22.15 -5.46
C GLU A 275 7.48 21.11 -5.05
N ALA A 276 6.30 21.09 -5.68
CA ALA A 276 5.29 20.06 -5.45
C ALA A 276 5.79 18.64 -5.81
N LEU A 277 6.62 18.51 -6.85
CA LEU A 277 7.26 17.25 -7.21
C LEU A 277 8.34 16.84 -6.19
N ARG A 278 9.19 17.79 -5.74
CA ARG A 278 10.19 17.55 -4.68
C ARG A 278 9.53 17.09 -3.38
N GLU A 279 8.41 17.72 -2.99
CA GLU A 279 7.63 17.31 -1.81
C GLU A 279 6.98 15.93 -2.00
N SER A 280 6.41 15.63 -3.18
CA SER A 280 5.84 14.32 -3.50
C SER A 280 6.88 13.18 -3.43
N VAL A 281 8.10 13.44 -3.89
CA VAL A 281 9.23 12.50 -3.78
C VAL A 281 9.66 12.34 -2.31
N ARG A 282 9.75 13.45 -1.54
CA ARG A 282 10.06 13.43 -0.09
C ARG A 282 9.06 12.57 0.69
N ILE A 283 7.76 12.83 0.52
CA ILE A 283 6.67 12.07 1.15
C ILE A 283 6.71 10.58 0.76
N THR A 284 7.10 10.27 -0.48
CA THR A 284 7.21 8.88 -0.94
C THR A 284 8.38 8.17 -0.24
N ALA A 285 9.57 8.79 -0.17
CA ALA A 285 10.73 8.22 0.52
C ALA A 285 10.49 8.04 2.03
N GLU A 286 9.89 9.04 2.70
CA GLU A 286 9.52 8.95 4.12
C GLU A 286 8.53 7.80 4.37
N ARG A 287 7.53 7.64 3.50
CA ARG A 287 6.57 6.53 3.56
C ARG A 287 7.22 5.17 3.36
N GLU A 288 8.18 5.06 2.45
CA GLU A 288 8.92 3.82 2.19
C GLU A 288 9.80 3.43 3.39
N MET A 289 10.48 4.40 4.02
CA MET A 289 11.22 4.18 5.27
C MET A 289 10.31 3.67 6.39
N VAL A 290 9.18 4.34 6.66
CA VAL A 290 8.22 3.91 7.70
C VAL A 290 7.65 2.52 7.40
N LEU A 291 7.39 2.18 6.13
CA LEU A 291 6.93 0.85 5.73
C LEU A 291 8.00 -0.22 5.98
N GLN A 292 9.28 0.08 5.71
CA GLN A 292 10.40 -0.82 6.00
C GLN A 292 10.62 -1.00 7.51
N GLU A 293 10.47 0.05 8.31
CA GLU A 293 10.52 -0.01 9.78
C GLU A 293 9.38 -0.87 10.34
N GLU A 294 8.13 -0.64 9.91
CA GLU A 294 6.96 -1.45 10.26
C GLU A 294 7.13 -2.93 9.85
N GLU A 295 7.68 -3.21 8.67
CA GLU A 295 8.03 -4.57 8.26
C GLU A 295 9.07 -5.22 9.20
N SER A 296 10.08 -4.47 9.63
CA SER A 296 11.10 -4.97 10.55
C SER A 296 10.51 -5.24 11.94
N CYS A 297 9.63 -4.36 12.42
CA CYS A 297 8.90 -4.49 13.67
C CYS A 297 7.98 -5.72 13.63
N ARG A 298 7.20 -5.88 12.55
CA ARG A 298 6.34 -7.04 12.30
C ARG A 298 7.14 -8.34 12.29
N LYS A 299 8.31 -8.39 11.65
CA LYS A 299 9.20 -9.58 11.65
C LYS A 299 9.63 -9.94 13.09
N GLN A 300 10.07 -8.97 13.89
CA GLN A 300 10.44 -9.18 15.30
C GLN A 300 9.25 -9.59 16.18
N ILE A 301 8.04 -9.06 15.92
CA ILE A 301 6.82 -9.43 16.64
C ILE A 301 6.46 -10.88 16.31
N MET A 302 6.45 -11.27 15.04
CA MET A 302 6.19 -12.66 14.62
C MET A 302 7.17 -13.65 15.24
N GLU A 303 8.46 -13.31 15.32
CA GLU A 303 9.48 -14.13 15.98
C GLU A 303 9.22 -14.29 17.48
N LYS A 304 8.83 -13.20 18.17
CA LYS A 304 8.45 -13.22 19.59
C LYS A 304 7.17 -14.03 19.81
N VAL A 305 6.18 -13.93 18.93
CA VAL A 305 4.95 -14.72 18.96
C VAL A 305 5.27 -16.20 18.81
N GLY A 306 6.03 -16.62 17.79
CA GLY A 306 6.40 -18.03 17.61
C GLY A 306 7.17 -18.62 18.81
N LYS A 307 8.05 -17.82 19.44
CA LYS A 307 8.75 -18.22 20.68
C LYS A 307 7.80 -18.35 21.88
N LEU A 308 6.75 -17.53 21.97
CA LEU A 308 5.71 -17.63 22.99
C LEU A 308 4.77 -18.82 22.74
N GLU A 309 4.40 -19.08 21.48
CA GLU A 309 3.59 -20.24 21.07
C GLU A 309 4.31 -21.55 21.35
N GLN A 310 5.59 -21.67 20.98
CA GLN A 310 6.43 -22.83 21.31
C GLN A 310 6.53 -23.06 22.82
N ARG A 311 6.66 -21.99 23.61
CA ARG A 311 6.69 -22.06 25.08
C ARG A 311 5.34 -22.41 25.69
N LEU A 312 4.24 -21.94 25.10
CA LEU A 312 2.87 -22.28 25.53
C LEU A 312 2.61 -23.77 25.28
N LEU A 313 2.95 -24.27 24.09
CA LEU A 313 2.86 -25.69 23.72
C LEU A 313 3.70 -26.57 24.66
N SER A 314 4.96 -26.21 24.93
CA SER A 314 5.80 -27.01 25.83
C SER A 314 5.28 -27.05 27.27
N LEU A 315 4.74 -25.93 27.78
CA LEU A 315 4.07 -25.88 29.08
C LEU A 315 2.78 -26.70 29.12
N GLN A 316 1.96 -26.64 28.07
CA GLN A 316 0.73 -27.42 27.95
C GLN A 316 1.01 -28.93 27.89
N THR A 317 1.94 -29.38 27.05
CA THR A 317 2.36 -30.79 26.98
C THR A 317 2.96 -31.25 28.31
N ALA A 318 3.82 -30.45 28.94
CA ALA A 318 4.39 -30.79 30.25
C ALA A 318 3.32 -30.85 31.37
N HIS A 319 2.28 -30.03 31.33
CA HIS A 319 1.13 -30.13 32.23
C HIS A 319 0.30 -31.40 31.93
N ALA A 320 -0.02 -31.67 30.67
CA ALA A 320 -0.79 -32.84 30.24
C ALA A 320 -0.10 -34.17 30.59
N LEU A 321 1.25 -34.22 30.54
CA LEU A 321 2.05 -35.38 30.96
C LEU A 321 2.09 -35.58 32.48
N ARG A 322 1.93 -34.52 33.28
CA ARG A 322 1.80 -34.61 34.76
C ARG A 322 0.37 -34.91 35.21
N CYS A 323 -0.64 -34.43 34.49
CA CYS A 323 -2.04 -34.65 34.83
C CYS A 323 -2.41 -36.14 34.67
N SER A 324 -2.92 -36.73 35.76
CA SER A 324 -3.22 -38.16 35.86
C SER A 324 -4.32 -38.66 34.91
N THR A 325 -5.21 -37.77 34.46
CA THR A 325 -6.27 -38.09 33.48
C THR A 325 -5.84 -37.83 32.03
N CYS A 326 -5.01 -36.80 31.80
CA CYS A 326 -4.50 -36.48 30.46
C CYS A 326 -3.40 -37.46 30.01
N ARG A 327 -2.43 -37.80 30.87
CA ARG A 327 -1.32 -38.71 30.55
C ARG A 327 -1.76 -40.03 29.89
N PRO A 328 -2.71 -40.82 30.42
CA PRO A 328 -3.13 -42.08 29.79
C PRO A 328 -3.87 -41.86 28.47
N LEU A 329 -4.57 -40.73 28.29
CA LEU A 329 -5.21 -40.39 27.02
C LEU A 329 -4.19 -40.00 25.96
N LEU A 330 -3.17 -39.21 26.32
CA LEU A 330 -2.07 -38.79 25.46
C LEU A 330 -1.22 -40.01 25.03
N MET A 331 -0.88 -40.90 25.96
CA MET A 331 -0.18 -42.15 25.65
C MET A 331 -1.03 -43.07 24.74
N ARG A 332 -2.35 -43.11 24.92
CA ARG A 332 -3.24 -43.88 24.05
C ARG A 332 -3.38 -43.26 22.66
N LEU A 333 -3.37 -41.93 22.56
CA LEU A 333 -3.36 -41.20 21.29
C LEU A 333 -2.07 -41.51 20.51
N GLN A 334 -0.91 -41.39 21.14
CA GLN A 334 0.39 -41.72 20.53
C GLN A 334 0.50 -43.19 20.07
N GLU A 335 -0.01 -44.15 20.86
CA GLU A 335 -0.06 -45.56 20.43
C GLU A 335 -1.00 -45.78 19.23
N LEU A 336 -2.07 -44.99 19.09
CA LEU A 336 -2.96 -45.04 17.93
C LEU A 336 -2.34 -44.35 16.70
N GLU A 337 -1.62 -43.24 16.88
CA GLU A 337 -0.86 -42.54 15.83
C GLU A 337 0.27 -43.43 15.30
N ARG A 338 1.12 -43.94 16.20
CA ARG A 338 2.20 -44.90 15.88
C ARG A 338 1.68 -46.09 15.08
N ARG A 339 0.53 -46.64 15.48
CA ARG A 339 -0.12 -47.76 14.79
C ARG A 339 -0.78 -47.36 13.47
N LEU A 340 -1.29 -46.14 13.33
CA LEU A 340 -1.81 -45.62 12.07
C LEU A 340 -0.67 -45.43 11.06
N THR A 341 0.47 -44.85 11.46
CA THR A 341 1.65 -44.71 10.61
C THR A 341 2.18 -46.08 10.17
N GLN A 342 2.21 -47.07 11.06
CA GLN A 342 2.55 -48.46 10.69
C GLN A 342 1.58 -49.04 9.67
N LEU A 343 0.26 -48.96 9.89
CA LEU A 343 -0.75 -49.45 8.94
C LEU A 343 -0.71 -48.72 7.59
N LEU A 344 -0.28 -47.45 7.55
CA LEU A 344 -0.08 -46.69 6.31
C LEU A 344 1.21 -47.14 5.59
N ALA A 345 2.30 -47.42 6.32
CA ALA A 345 3.53 -47.96 5.75
C ALA A 345 3.33 -49.38 5.19
N GLU A 346 2.75 -50.29 5.99
CA GLU A 346 2.35 -51.65 5.57
C GLU A 346 1.46 -51.58 4.31
N ARG A 347 0.52 -50.64 4.25
CA ARG A 347 -0.35 -50.44 3.08
C ARG A 347 0.42 -49.93 1.85
N ARG A 348 1.44 -49.07 1.99
CA ARG A 348 2.30 -48.66 0.87
C ARG A 348 3.10 -49.84 0.33
N GLU A 349 3.73 -50.59 1.22
CA GLU A 349 4.52 -51.79 0.91
C GLU A 349 3.66 -52.80 0.13
N HIS A 350 2.49 -53.18 0.64
CA HIS A 350 1.59 -54.12 -0.04
C HIS A 350 1.02 -53.60 -1.38
N LEU A 351 0.90 -52.28 -1.56
CA LEU A 351 0.50 -51.70 -2.85
C LEU A 351 1.67 -51.67 -3.85
N GLN A 352 2.89 -51.45 -3.39
CA GLN A 352 4.11 -51.53 -4.18
C GLN A 352 4.39 -52.98 -4.62
N ASP A 353 4.31 -53.95 -3.70
CA ASP A 353 4.41 -55.39 -3.98
C ASP A 353 3.38 -55.83 -5.04
N LEU A 354 2.13 -55.40 -4.89
CA LEU A 354 1.05 -55.72 -5.83
C LEU A 354 1.29 -55.10 -7.21
N ALA A 355 1.77 -53.86 -7.27
CA ALA A 355 2.13 -53.22 -8.53
C ALA A 355 3.30 -53.94 -9.22
N GLN A 356 4.35 -54.29 -8.46
CA GLN A 356 5.51 -55.03 -8.98
C GLN A 356 5.10 -56.42 -9.49
N MET A 357 4.35 -57.21 -8.72
CA MET A 357 3.89 -58.54 -9.16
C MET A 357 3.03 -58.48 -10.44
N LYS A 358 2.21 -57.44 -10.61
CA LYS A 358 1.47 -57.21 -11.86
C LYS A 358 2.40 -56.83 -13.02
N GLN A 359 3.38 -55.95 -12.77
CA GLN A 359 4.35 -55.51 -13.77
C GLN A 359 5.16 -56.70 -14.29
N GLU A 360 5.73 -57.50 -13.38
CA GLU A 360 6.47 -58.73 -13.69
C GLU A 360 5.62 -59.74 -14.47
N ALA A 361 4.35 -59.93 -14.09
CA ALA A 361 3.44 -60.83 -14.81
C ALA A 361 3.11 -60.35 -16.24
N LEU A 362 2.96 -59.03 -16.45
CA LEU A 362 2.74 -58.43 -17.77
C LEU A 362 4.00 -58.49 -18.63
N GLU A 363 5.17 -58.19 -18.07
CA GLU A 363 6.46 -58.29 -18.76
C GLU A 363 6.80 -59.74 -19.16
N ALA A 364 6.54 -60.71 -18.27
CA ALA A 364 6.67 -62.13 -18.59
C ALA A 364 5.72 -62.55 -19.73
N ALA A 365 4.46 -62.08 -19.72
CA ALA A 365 3.50 -62.37 -20.78
C ALA A 365 3.89 -61.72 -22.13
N ILE A 366 4.51 -60.53 -22.13
CA ILE A 366 5.07 -59.90 -23.34
C ILE A 366 6.27 -60.71 -23.84
N SER A 367 7.17 -61.12 -22.95
CA SER A 367 8.34 -61.96 -23.26
C SER A 367 7.94 -63.31 -23.88
N GLU A 368 6.85 -63.93 -23.41
CA GLU A 368 6.26 -65.12 -24.04
C GLU A 368 5.85 -64.85 -25.51
N LYS A 369 5.16 -63.73 -25.78
CA LYS A 369 4.76 -63.38 -27.16
C LYS A 369 5.96 -63.06 -28.04
N ASP A 370 6.99 -62.42 -27.50
CA ASP A 370 8.21 -62.10 -28.24
C ASP A 370 9.04 -63.36 -28.55
N ALA A 371 9.08 -64.33 -27.64
CA ALA A 371 9.65 -65.65 -27.90
C ALA A 371 8.87 -66.43 -28.97
N HIS A 372 7.53 -66.38 -28.95
CA HIS A 372 6.70 -67.02 -29.98
C HIS A 372 6.88 -66.37 -31.36
N LEU A 373 6.97 -65.03 -31.42
CA LEU A 373 7.26 -64.29 -32.64
C LEU A 373 8.65 -64.65 -33.19
N ALA A 374 9.69 -64.66 -32.35
CA ALA A 374 11.04 -65.06 -32.76
C ALA A 374 11.10 -66.50 -33.33
N LEU A 375 10.31 -67.43 -32.79
CA LEU A 375 10.20 -68.80 -33.32
C LEU A 375 9.51 -68.84 -34.70
N LEU A 376 8.51 -68.00 -34.95
CA LEU A 376 7.89 -67.86 -36.27
C LEU A 376 8.80 -67.16 -37.29
N GLU A 377 9.57 -66.16 -36.85
CA GLU A 377 10.59 -65.48 -37.67
C GLU A 377 11.71 -66.45 -38.10
N VAL A 378 12.26 -67.22 -37.16
CA VAL A 378 13.35 -68.18 -37.43
C VAL A 378 12.90 -69.39 -38.24
N SER A 379 11.68 -69.89 -38.01
CA SER A 379 11.12 -70.98 -38.85
C SER A 379 10.65 -70.49 -40.23
N GLY A 380 10.32 -69.21 -40.35
CA GLY A 380 9.88 -68.53 -41.56
C GLY A 380 8.38 -68.76 -41.82
N ILE A 381 7.66 -67.66 -42.01
CA ILE A 381 6.23 -67.65 -42.37
C ILE A 381 6.08 -68.17 -43.81
N ARG A 382 5.53 -69.38 -43.97
CA ARG A 382 5.39 -70.07 -45.27
C ARG A 382 3.94 -70.40 -45.64
N THR A 383 3.00 -70.14 -44.75
CA THR A 383 1.57 -70.44 -44.91
C THR A 383 0.72 -69.29 -44.39
N ALA A 384 -0.49 -69.11 -44.94
CA ALA A 384 -1.41 -68.05 -44.51
C ALA A 384 -1.71 -68.11 -43.00
N ARG A 385 -1.87 -69.32 -42.44
CA ARG A 385 -2.09 -69.53 -41.00
C ARG A 385 -0.96 -69.02 -40.12
N GLN A 386 0.30 -69.16 -40.55
CA GLN A 386 1.45 -68.62 -39.81
C GLN A 386 1.52 -67.09 -39.88
N ALA A 387 0.98 -66.48 -40.94
CA ALA A 387 0.84 -65.02 -41.02
C ALA A 387 -0.28 -64.54 -40.11
N GLU A 388 -1.46 -65.18 -40.15
CA GLU A 388 -2.59 -64.94 -39.24
C GLU A 388 -2.18 -65.09 -37.76
N GLU A 389 -1.36 -66.11 -37.44
CA GLU A 389 -0.81 -66.35 -36.11
C GLU A 389 0.19 -65.25 -35.69
N ALA A 390 1.09 -64.81 -36.57
CA ALA A 390 2.01 -63.71 -36.29
C ALA A 390 1.28 -62.37 -36.09
N ASP A 391 0.27 -62.06 -36.93
CA ASP A 391 -0.57 -60.87 -36.78
C ASP A 391 -1.34 -60.87 -35.45
N GLN A 392 -1.87 -62.03 -35.04
CA GLN A 392 -2.54 -62.21 -33.76
C GLN A 392 -1.57 -62.04 -32.58
N LEU A 393 -0.38 -62.63 -32.64
CA LEU A 393 0.67 -62.46 -31.63
C LEU A 393 1.12 -60.99 -31.53
N HIS A 394 1.31 -60.29 -32.65
CA HIS A 394 1.59 -58.86 -32.66
C HIS A 394 0.43 -58.03 -32.10
N ALA A 395 -0.84 -58.41 -32.33
CA ALA A 395 -1.99 -57.74 -31.74
C ALA A 395 -2.06 -57.92 -30.22
N ASP A 396 -1.84 -59.13 -29.71
CA ASP A 396 -1.85 -59.40 -28.27
C ASP A 396 -0.63 -58.83 -27.54
N ARG A 397 0.55 -58.86 -28.16
CA ARG A 397 1.74 -58.13 -27.66
C ARG A 397 1.45 -56.64 -27.47
N ARG A 398 0.82 -55.99 -28.45
CA ARG A 398 0.42 -54.57 -28.36
C ARG A 398 -0.55 -54.32 -27.21
N ARG A 399 -1.58 -55.16 -27.05
CA ARG A 399 -2.55 -55.09 -25.93
C ARG A 399 -1.88 -55.28 -24.56
N LEU A 400 -0.86 -56.13 -24.46
CA LEU A 400 -0.12 -56.33 -23.22
C LEU A 400 0.80 -55.14 -22.89
N MET A 401 1.51 -54.58 -23.88
CA MET A 401 2.32 -53.37 -23.69
C MET A 401 1.46 -52.15 -23.31
N GLU A 402 0.26 -52.03 -23.87
CA GLU A 402 -0.70 -50.97 -23.52
C GLU A 402 -1.15 -51.11 -22.05
N LYS A 403 -1.54 -52.32 -21.61
CA LYS A 403 -1.87 -52.60 -20.21
C LYS A 403 -0.70 -52.38 -19.24
N LEU A 404 0.52 -52.75 -19.63
CA LEU A 404 1.73 -52.48 -18.84
C LEU A 404 1.93 -50.97 -18.63
N LYS A 405 1.68 -50.16 -19.66
CA LYS A 405 1.71 -48.70 -19.54
C LYS A 405 0.59 -48.16 -18.65
N GLU A 406 -0.65 -48.65 -18.80
CA GLU A 406 -1.78 -48.27 -17.94
C GLU A 406 -1.54 -48.59 -16.45
N GLU A 407 -1.03 -49.80 -16.16
CA GLU A 407 -0.74 -50.24 -14.80
C GLU A 407 0.45 -49.46 -14.19
N ASN A 408 1.50 -49.17 -14.96
CA ASN A 408 2.61 -48.34 -14.50
C ASN A 408 2.17 -46.89 -14.23
N GLU A 409 1.31 -46.31 -15.08
CA GLU A 409 0.71 -45.00 -14.82
C GLU A 409 -0.22 -45.00 -13.60
N TRP A 410 -0.95 -46.09 -13.35
CA TRP A 410 -1.81 -46.24 -12.18
C TRP A 410 -1.00 -46.38 -10.89
N SER A 411 0.05 -47.22 -10.90
CA SER A 411 0.98 -47.42 -9.80
C SER A 411 1.60 -46.10 -9.31
N VAL A 412 2.13 -45.28 -10.23
CA VAL A 412 2.71 -43.97 -9.88
C VAL A 412 1.68 -43.03 -9.24
N ARG A 413 0.45 -42.96 -9.78
CA ARG A 413 -0.63 -42.14 -9.21
C ARG A 413 -1.05 -42.62 -7.82
N LEU A 414 -1.09 -43.94 -7.61
CA LEU A 414 -1.48 -44.55 -6.34
C LEU A 414 -0.41 -44.32 -5.27
N LEU A 415 0.88 -44.50 -5.60
CA LEU A 415 1.99 -44.21 -4.69
C LEU A 415 2.05 -42.72 -4.31
N GLN A 416 1.66 -41.81 -5.22
CA GLN A 416 1.47 -40.39 -4.91
C GLN A 416 0.29 -40.14 -3.97
N GLU A 417 -0.86 -40.82 -4.15
CA GLU A 417 -2.03 -40.72 -3.24
C GLU A 417 -1.70 -41.14 -1.80
N TYR A 418 -0.79 -42.11 -1.62
CA TYR A 418 -0.34 -42.58 -0.30
C TYR A 418 0.97 -41.95 0.20
N SER A 419 1.61 -41.06 -0.56
CA SER A 419 2.79 -40.32 -0.09
C SER A 419 2.46 -39.55 1.20
N GLU A 420 3.44 -39.37 2.09
CA GLU A 420 3.19 -38.55 3.28
C GLU A 420 2.96 -37.09 2.88
N PRO A 421 1.90 -36.44 3.38
CA PRO A 421 1.88 -34.99 3.41
C PRO A 421 2.94 -34.53 4.40
N ASP A 422 3.63 -33.43 4.11
CA ASP A 422 4.53 -32.78 5.06
C ASP A 422 3.73 -32.38 6.32
N HIS A 423 3.79 -33.23 7.35
CA HIS A 423 3.08 -33.02 8.59
C HIS A 423 3.72 -31.86 9.33
N MET A 424 3.12 -30.67 9.18
CA MET A 424 3.28 -29.55 10.10
C MET A 424 3.13 -30.07 11.53
N SER A 425 4.26 -30.13 12.24
CA SER A 425 4.40 -30.81 13.53
C SER A 425 3.50 -30.16 14.58
N LEU A 426 2.34 -30.77 14.83
CA LEU A 426 1.33 -30.28 15.78
C LEU A 426 1.75 -30.61 17.22
N GLY A 427 2.73 -29.84 17.70
CA GLY A 427 3.42 -30.06 18.96
C GLY A 427 4.75 -30.80 18.74
N PRO A 428 5.69 -30.70 19.70
CA PRO A 428 7.01 -31.33 19.57
C PRO A 428 6.89 -32.86 19.50
N SER A 429 7.62 -33.47 18.55
CA SER A 429 7.72 -34.92 18.40
C SER A 429 8.19 -35.58 19.70
N LEU A 430 7.27 -36.21 20.43
CA LEU A 430 7.58 -36.98 21.65
C LEU A 430 8.22 -38.35 21.33
N LEU A 431 8.77 -38.51 20.13
CA LEU A 431 9.37 -39.74 19.61
C LEU A 431 10.84 -39.89 20.06
N ASP A 432 11.50 -38.79 20.42
CA ASP A 432 12.92 -38.75 20.81
C ASP A 432 13.16 -38.75 22.33
N LEU A 433 12.10 -38.87 23.14
CA LEU A 433 12.24 -39.14 24.58
C LEU A 433 12.40 -40.63 24.83
N ASP A 434 13.60 -41.13 24.49
CA ASP A 434 14.07 -42.44 24.90
C ASP A 434 13.96 -42.60 26.43
N MET A 435 13.39 -43.73 26.85
CA MET A 435 13.18 -44.07 28.27
C MET A 435 14.45 -44.71 28.84
N GLY A 436 15.58 -44.00 28.72
CA GLY A 436 16.87 -44.43 29.25
C GLY A 436 16.81 -44.64 30.76
N GLU A 437 17.15 -45.84 31.20
CA GLU A 437 17.04 -46.28 32.60
C GLU A 437 18.01 -45.54 33.54
N ASP A 438 17.66 -45.46 34.83
CA ASP A 438 18.49 -44.85 35.88
C ASP A 438 19.89 -45.50 35.96
N GLN A 439 20.93 -44.78 35.56
CA GLN A 439 22.31 -45.17 35.88
C GLN A 439 23.27 -43.98 36.10
N ASN A 440 23.05 -43.33 37.26
CA ASN A 440 24.05 -42.68 38.12
C ASN A 440 25.52 -42.68 37.62
N CYS A 441 25.99 -41.55 37.09
CA CYS A 441 27.42 -41.19 37.09
C CYS A 441 27.61 -39.68 37.18
N THR A 442 28.39 -39.25 38.19
CA THR A 442 28.80 -37.86 38.37
C THR A 442 30.09 -37.57 37.60
N HIS A 443 30.13 -36.52 36.78
CA HIS A 443 31.37 -35.79 36.54
C HIS A 443 31.15 -34.32 36.16
N SER A 444 32.12 -33.48 36.52
CA SER A 444 32.18 -32.06 36.15
C SER A 444 32.93 -31.91 34.83
N GLY A 445 32.46 -31.01 33.96
CA GLY A 445 32.95 -30.87 32.58
C GLY A 445 32.71 -29.49 31.98
N ASN A 446 33.21 -28.43 32.63
CA ASN A 446 33.05 -27.06 32.15
C ASN A 446 33.95 -26.79 30.93
N HIS A 447 33.36 -26.58 29.75
CA HIS A 447 34.07 -26.16 28.54
C HIS A 447 33.26 -25.16 27.69
N ASN A 448 33.82 -23.96 27.49
CA ASN A 448 33.39 -23.04 26.46
C ASN A 448 33.88 -23.54 25.09
N GLY A 449 33.03 -23.44 24.06
CA GLY A 449 33.42 -23.67 22.67
C GLY A 449 32.84 -22.56 21.79
N GLN A 450 33.70 -21.69 21.27
CA GLN A 450 33.30 -20.72 20.24
C GLN A 450 33.07 -21.43 18.91
N ILE A 451 31.99 -21.08 18.21
CA ILE A 451 31.82 -21.42 16.79
C ILE A 451 31.92 -20.12 16.00
N HIS A 452 32.85 -20.07 15.06
CA HIS A 452 33.01 -18.95 14.14
C HIS A 452 31.82 -18.87 13.17
N GLN A 453 31.32 -17.66 12.93
CA GLN A 453 30.61 -17.36 11.69
C GLN A 453 31.64 -17.20 10.58
N GLN A 454 31.41 -17.85 9.44
CA GLN A 454 32.07 -17.52 8.18
C GLN A 454 31.02 -16.83 7.30
N ASN A 455 31.24 -15.55 7.02
CA ASN A 455 30.52 -14.86 5.95
C ASN A 455 31.32 -15.06 4.67
N GLU A 456 30.72 -15.67 3.65
CA GLU A 456 31.23 -15.53 2.29
C GLU A 456 30.85 -14.15 1.74
N VAL A 457 31.65 -13.66 0.80
CA VAL A 457 31.61 -12.26 0.35
C VAL A 457 31.59 -12.24 -1.17
N ASP A 458 30.41 -11.96 -1.74
CA ASP A 458 30.30 -11.53 -3.13
C ASP A 458 30.47 -10.01 -3.18
N GLN A 459 31.65 -9.58 -3.63
CA GLN A 459 31.88 -8.21 -4.09
C GLN A 459 31.62 -8.14 -5.58
N ASP A 460 30.75 -7.23 -6.01
CA ASP A 460 30.91 -6.58 -7.30
C ASP A 460 30.67 -5.08 -7.16
N SER A 461 31.43 -4.27 -7.90
CA SER A 461 31.69 -2.87 -7.56
C SER A 461 31.33 -1.90 -8.67
N LEU A 462 30.58 -0.85 -8.35
CA LEU A 462 30.55 0.39 -9.12
C LEU A 462 30.66 1.61 -8.19
N GLU A 463 31.63 2.46 -8.49
CA GLU A 463 31.97 3.64 -7.68
C GLU A 463 31.09 4.84 -8.02
N ALA A 464 30.74 5.63 -7.00
CA ALA A 464 30.29 7.02 -7.15
C ALA A 464 30.89 7.87 -6.02
N VAL A 465 31.37 9.08 -6.34
CA VAL A 465 32.35 9.80 -5.52
C VAL A 465 31.75 10.97 -4.75
N SER A 466 31.65 10.81 -3.42
CA SER A 466 31.85 11.87 -2.38
C SER A 466 30.92 13.12 -2.40
N PRO A 467 30.95 14.05 -1.41
CA PRO A 467 31.76 14.07 -0.18
C PRO A 467 30.96 14.09 1.15
N ASN A 468 31.72 13.91 2.24
CA ASN A 468 31.27 14.00 3.64
C ASN A 468 31.01 15.47 4.08
N ILE A 469 29.88 15.75 4.72
CA ILE A 469 29.62 17.00 5.46
C ILE A 469 28.97 16.68 6.81
N THR A 470 29.72 16.84 7.90
CA THR A 470 29.22 16.77 9.28
C THR A 470 28.84 18.15 9.83
N PRO A 471 27.64 18.33 10.41
CA PRO A 471 27.37 19.44 11.34
C PRO A 471 27.81 19.11 12.79
N PRO A 472 28.08 20.12 13.63
CA PRO A 472 28.49 19.95 15.04
C PRO A 472 27.29 19.79 16.01
N PRO A 473 27.52 19.44 17.30
CA PRO A 473 26.45 19.16 18.25
C PRO A 473 25.94 20.39 19.03
N THR A 474 24.63 20.39 19.30
CA THR A 474 23.95 21.00 20.46
C THR A 474 22.72 20.18 20.81
#